data_AF-A0A1Q7JYY0-F1
#
_entry.id   AF-A0A1Q7JYY0-F1
#
_cell.length_a   1.000
_cell.length_b   1.000
_cell.length_c   1.000
_cell.angle_alpha   90.00
_cell.angle_beta   90.00
_cell.angle_gamma   90.00
#
_symmetry.space_group_name_H-M   'P 1'
#
loop_
_entity.id
_entity.type
_entity.pdbx_description
1 polymer ?
#
loop_
_entity_poly.entity_id
_entity_poly.type
_entity_poly.pdbx_seq_one_letter_code
_entity_poly.pdbx_strand_id
1 'polypeptide(L)'
;MFATRGGRPLSPNNVLRRSVFPACEALGLPHATWLTFRRTYSSWSHDKGVPGKVVARLMGHANVDTTLNVYTQVLDDSLRVAVEKVGGELFTIVHQPEGAGSLSH
;
A
#
# COMPACT_ATOMS: atom_id res chain seq x y z
N MET A 1 5.80 12.79 9.08
CA MET A 1 7.24 12.45 9.18
C MET A 1 7.39 11.38 10.26
N PHE A 2 8.12 10.30 10.02
CA PHE A 2 8.34 9.22 11.00
C PHE A 2 9.66 9.44 11.74
N ALA A 3 9.59 9.61 13.06
CA ALA A 3 10.77 9.85 13.90
C ALA A 3 10.82 8.86 15.07
N THR A 4 12.04 8.59 15.53
CA THR A 4 12.27 7.92 16.80
C THR A 4 11.80 8.81 17.96
N ARG A 5 11.60 8.25 19.16
CA ARG A 5 11.22 9.01 20.37
C ARG A 5 12.17 10.19 20.66
N GLY A 6 13.42 10.11 20.21
CA GLY A 6 14.41 11.19 20.31
C GLY A 6 14.45 12.15 19.11
N GLY A 7 13.43 12.18 18.25
CA GLY A 7 13.31 13.13 17.14
C GLY A 7 14.20 12.82 15.91
N ARG A 8 15.02 11.76 15.96
CA ARG A 8 15.86 11.36 14.82
C ARG A 8 15.05 10.64 13.74
N PRO A 9 15.35 10.85 12.44
CA PRO A 9 14.73 10.10 11.36
C PRO A 9 14.85 8.59 11.57
N LEU A 10 13.75 7.87 11.35
CA LEU A 10 13.77 6.41 11.40
C LEU A 10 14.53 5.87 10.19
N SER A 11 15.53 5.03 10.45
CA SER A 11 16.19 4.26 9.40
C SER A 11 15.22 3.20 8.86
N PRO A 12 14.92 3.19 7.56
CA PRO A 12 14.01 2.20 6.96
C PRO A 12 14.48 0.76 7.19
N ASN A 13 15.80 0.52 7.18
CA ASN A 13 16.34 -0.81 7.43
C ASN A 13 16.14 -1.27 8.88
N ASN A 14 16.16 -0.33 9.84
CA ASN A 14 15.89 -0.67 11.24
C ASN A 14 14.43 -1.03 11.46
N VAL A 15 13.50 -0.38 10.77
CA VAL A 15 12.07 -0.72 10.85
C VAL A 15 11.82 -2.13 10.30
N LEU A 16 12.42 -2.48 9.16
CA LEU A 16 12.33 -3.85 8.65
C LEU A 16 12.86 -4.88 9.65
N ARG A 17 14.08 -4.68 10.13
CA ARG A 17 14.76 -5.65 11.01
C ARG A 17 14.14 -5.78 12.38
N ARG A 18 13.61 -4.70 12.95
CA ARG A 18 13.12 -4.68 14.34
C ARG A 18 11.62 -4.90 14.49
N SER A 19 10.85 -4.73 13.41
CA SER A 19 9.39 -4.79 13.49
C SER A 19 8.80 -5.71 12.42
N VAL A 20 9.20 -5.54 11.16
CA VAL A 20 8.59 -6.30 10.05
C VAL A 20 9.05 -7.75 10.02
N PHE A 21 10.37 -8.02 10.04
CA PHE A 21 10.89 -9.38 9.99
C PHE A 21 10.45 -10.24 11.20
N PRO A 22 10.49 -9.74 12.45
CA PRO A 22 9.96 -10.49 13.58
C PRO A 22 8.46 -10.80 13.44
N ALA A 23 7.66 -9.89 12.88
CA ALA A 23 6.25 -10.14 12.62
C ALA A 23 6.05 -11.18 11.51
N CYS A 24 6.84 -11.14 10.43
CA CYS A 24 6.81 -12.17 9.39
C CYS A 24 7.15 -13.55 9.97
N GLU A 25 8.18 -13.64 10.81
CA GLU A 25 8.58 -14.89 11.47
C GLU A 25 7.49 -15.42 12.40
N ALA A 26 6.88 -14.56 13.22
CA ALA A 26 5.77 -14.93 14.09
C ALA A 26 4.55 -15.47 13.32
N LEU A 27 4.35 -15.00 12.08
CA LEU A 27 3.26 -15.43 11.20
C LEU A 27 3.66 -16.56 10.24
N GLY A 28 4.90 -17.06 10.29
CA GLY A 28 5.41 -18.07 9.36
C GLY A 28 5.51 -17.60 7.91
N LEU A 29 5.59 -16.28 7.68
CA LEU A 29 5.67 -15.67 6.35
C LEU A 29 7.13 -15.41 5.95
N PRO A 30 7.45 -15.45 4.64
CA PRO A 30 8.73 -14.95 4.14
C PRO A 30 8.94 -13.48 4.52
N HIS A 31 10.20 -13.10 4.72
CA HIS A 31 10.55 -11.71 5.06
C HIS A 31 10.08 -10.73 3.98
N ALA A 32 9.14 -9.84 4.34
CA ALA A 32 8.66 -8.78 3.47
C ALA A 32 9.63 -7.58 3.50
N THR A 33 9.98 -7.06 2.32
CA THR A 33 10.84 -5.87 2.17
C THR A 33 10.00 -4.65 1.75
N TRP A 34 10.61 -3.46 1.76
CA TRP A 34 9.97 -2.25 1.20
C TRP A 34 9.53 -2.43 -0.26
N LEU A 35 10.31 -3.18 -1.04
CA LEU A 35 9.96 -3.50 -2.43
C LEU A 35 8.74 -4.44 -2.49
N THR A 36 8.66 -5.41 -1.57
CA THR A 36 7.50 -6.30 -1.44
C THR A 36 6.24 -5.47 -1.20
N PHE A 37 6.25 -4.58 -0.20
CA PHE A 37 5.11 -3.71 0.08
C PHE A 37 4.72 -2.82 -1.10
N ARG A 38 5.72 -2.23 -1.79
CA ARG A 38 5.46 -1.42 -2.98
C ARG A 38 4.83 -2.23 -4.12
N ARG A 39 5.31 -3.45 -4.36
CA ARG A 39 4.73 -4.36 -5.37
C ARG A 39 3.31 -4.77 -4.98
N THR A 40 3.08 -5.11 -3.71
CA THR A 40 1.74 -5.43 -3.20
C THR A 40 0.77 -4.28 -3.45
N TYR A 41 1.16 -3.04 -3.14
CA TYR A 41 0.32 -1.86 -3.41
C TYR A 41 0.00 -1.70 -4.90
N SER A 42 1.00 -1.87 -5.78
CA SER A 42 0.81 -1.78 -7.23
C SER A 42 -0.15 -2.87 -7.74
N SER A 43 0.10 -4.14 -7.38
CA SER A 43 -0.72 -5.27 -7.80
C SER A 43 -2.16 -5.13 -7.31
N TRP A 44 -2.33 -4.70 -6.06
CA TRP A 44 -3.67 -4.55 -5.47
C TRP A 44 -4.42 -3.35 -6.05
N SER A 45 -3.75 -2.24 -6.31
CA SER A 45 -4.38 -1.10 -7.00
C SER A 45 -4.85 -1.49 -8.41
N HIS A 46 -4.07 -2.32 -9.12
CA HIS A 46 -4.48 -2.87 -10.41
C HIS A 46 -5.67 -3.81 -10.32
N ASP A 47 -5.68 -4.73 -9.35
CA ASP A 47 -6.80 -5.63 -9.08
C ASP A 47 -8.11 -4.85 -8.83
N LYS A 48 -8.03 -3.71 -8.16
CA LYS A 48 -9.16 -2.83 -7.89
C LYS A 48 -9.56 -1.92 -9.07
N GLY A 49 -8.97 -2.13 -10.24
CA GLY A 49 -9.29 -1.40 -11.45
C GLY A 49 -8.86 0.07 -11.42
N VAL A 50 -7.88 0.42 -10.57
CA VAL A 50 -7.30 1.77 -10.60
C VAL A 50 -6.51 1.92 -11.90
N PRO A 51 -6.74 2.99 -12.69
CA PRO A 51 -6.01 3.19 -13.94
C PRO A 51 -4.50 3.25 -13.69
N GLY A 52 -3.70 2.55 -14.51
CA GLY A 52 -2.25 2.45 -14.31
C GLY A 52 -1.53 3.79 -14.22
N LYS A 53 -2.03 4.83 -14.92
CA LYS A 53 -1.52 6.20 -14.80
C LYS A 53 -1.70 6.79 -13.41
N VAL A 54 -2.85 6.57 -12.79
CA VAL A 54 -3.19 7.02 -11.44
C VAL A 54 -2.30 6.29 -10.43
N VAL A 55 -2.15 4.97 -10.55
CA VAL A 55 -1.25 4.18 -9.70
C VAL A 55 0.21 4.64 -9.82
N ALA A 56 0.69 4.88 -11.04
CA ALA A 56 2.06 5.33 -11.27
C ALA A 56 2.32 6.75 -10.75
N ARG A 57 1.32 7.63 -10.82
CA ARG A 57 1.36 8.96 -10.18
C ARG A 57 1.38 8.86 -8.65
N LEU A 58 0.56 7.98 -8.04
CA LEU A 58 0.54 7.73 -6.59
C LEU A 58 1.88 7.15 -6.09
N MET A 59 2.52 6.29 -6.88
CA MET A 59 3.83 5.70 -6.56
C MET A 59 5.02 6.63 -6.85
N GLY A 60 4.78 7.84 -7.37
CA GLY A 60 5.81 8.82 -7.64
C GLY A 60 6.77 8.44 -8.77
N HIS A 61 6.33 7.67 -9.77
CA HIS A 61 7.14 7.44 -10.97
C HIS A 61 7.23 8.75 -11.77
N ALA A 62 8.44 9.33 -11.84
CA ALA A 62 8.68 10.59 -12.54
C ALA A 62 8.46 10.50 -14.07
N ASN A 63 8.55 9.29 -14.64
CA ASN A 63 8.35 9.03 -16.07
C ASN A 63 7.20 8.04 -16.27
N VAL A 64 5.99 8.56 -16.31
CA VAL A 64 4.87 7.88 -16.99
C VAL A 64 4.74 8.58 -18.32
N ASP A 65 5.44 8.04 -19.32
CA ASP A 65 5.41 8.37 -20.74
C ASP A 65 4.64 9.65 -21.14
N THR A 66 5.39 10.67 -21.54
CA THR A 66 4.95 12.04 -21.92
C THR A 66 3.75 12.07 -22.88
N THR A 67 3.54 11.03 -23.67
CA THR A 67 2.46 10.90 -24.65
C THR A 67 1.06 10.82 -23.99
N LEU A 68 0.99 10.28 -22.76
CA LEU A 68 -0.28 10.18 -22.03
C LEU A 68 -0.58 11.46 -21.22
N ASN A 69 0.39 12.35 -21.04
CA ASN A 69 0.29 13.52 -20.16
C ASN A 69 -0.63 14.63 -20.72
N VAL A 70 -0.83 14.66 -22.04
CA VAL A 70 -1.63 15.68 -22.75
C VAL A 70 -3.14 15.51 -22.52
N TYR A 71 -3.62 14.32 -22.16
CA TYR A 71 -5.07 14.02 -22.14
C TYR A 71 -5.76 14.04 -20.78
N THR A 72 -5.08 14.27 -19.66
CA THR A 72 -5.72 14.12 -18.33
C THR A 72 -5.39 15.27 -17.39
N GLN A 73 -6.04 16.42 -17.58
CA GLN A 73 -6.18 17.43 -16.52
C GLN A 73 -7.22 17.04 -15.44
N VAL A 74 -7.58 15.75 -15.33
CA VAL A 74 -8.63 15.21 -14.44
C VAL A 74 -8.03 14.41 -13.26
N LEU A 75 -6.79 14.73 -12.87
CA LEU A 75 -6.00 13.86 -11.99
C LEU A 75 -6.34 13.99 -10.50
N ASP A 76 -6.78 15.14 -9.99
CA ASP A 76 -6.87 15.32 -8.53
C ASP A 76 -8.01 14.52 -7.88
N ASP A 77 -9.22 14.55 -8.45
CA ASP A 77 -10.36 13.79 -7.90
C ASP A 77 -10.20 12.28 -8.12
N SER A 78 -9.63 11.86 -9.26
CA SER A 78 -9.40 10.45 -9.55
C SER A 78 -8.32 9.83 -8.67
N LEU A 79 -7.30 10.61 -8.28
CA LEU A 79 -6.29 10.20 -7.29
C LEU A 79 -6.93 9.98 -5.92
N ARG A 80 -7.79 10.91 -5.49
CA ARG A 80 -8.47 10.80 -4.19
C ARG A 80 -9.38 9.58 -4.12
N VAL A 81 -10.23 9.37 -5.13
CA VAL A 81 -11.13 8.20 -5.20
C VAL A 81 -10.34 6.89 -5.22
N ALA A 82 -9.21 6.83 -5.93
CA ALA A 82 -8.36 5.65 -5.94
C ALA A 82 -7.75 5.34 -4.57
N VAL A 83 -7.27 6.37 -3.86
CA VAL A 83 -6.72 6.22 -2.49
C VAL A 83 -7.81 5.81 -1.51
N GLU A 84 -9.00 6.41 -1.58
CA GLU A 84 -10.14 6.04 -0.73
C GLU A 84 -10.60 4.60 -0.98
N LYS A 85 -10.65 4.15 -2.24
CA LYS A 85 -11.02 2.77 -2.58
C LYS A 85 -10.03 1.75 -2.02
N VAL A 86 -8.73 1.97 -2.23
CA VAL A 86 -7.68 1.06 -1.73
C VAL A 86 -7.60 1.12 -0.20
N GLY A 87 -7.70 2.31 0.39
CA GLY A 87 -7.63 2.50 1.84
C GLY A 87 -8.82 1.88 2.58
N GLY A 88 -10.04 2.12 2.10
CA GLY A 88 -11.26 1.60 2.73
C GLY A 88 -11.29 0.07 2.82
N GLU A 89 -10.85 -0.62 1.77
CA GLU A 89 -10.78 -2.08 1.79
C GLU A 89 -9.66 -2.62 2.70
N LEU A 90 -8.54 -1.89 2.83
CA LEU A 90 -7.42 -2.31 3.68
C LEU A 90 -7.86 -2.32 5.14
N PHE A 91 -8.60 -1.29 5.55
CA PHE A 91 -9.14 -1.18 6.90
C PHE A 91 -10.13 -2.31 7.21
N THR A 92 -10.97 -2.71 6.25
CA THR A 92 -11.93 -3.80 6.42
C THR A 92 -11.26 -5.16 6.65
N ILE A 93 -10.17 -5.47 5.93
CA ILE A 93 -9.42 -6.73 6.11
C ILE A 93 -8.83 -6.83 7.51
N VAL A 94 -8.27 -5.73 8.03
CA VAL A 94 -7.66 -5.69 9.38
C VAL A 94 -8.70 -5.79 10.50
N HIS A 95 -9.93 -5.34 10.25
CA HIS A 95 -11.02 -5.37 11.22
C HIS A 95 -11.94 -6.58 11.07
N GLN A 96 -11.56 -7.61 10.31
CA GLN A 96 -12.34 -8.84 10.33
C GLN A 96 -12.32 -9.39 11.76
N PRO A 97 -13.45 -9.35 12.50
CA PRO A 97 -13.46 -9.92 13.83
C PRO A 97 -13.22 -11.42 13.65
N GLU A 98 -12.15 -11.91 14.24
CA GLU A 98 -11.89 -13.33 14.48
C GLU A 98 -13.17 -13.93 15.12
N GLY A 99 -14.10 -14.47 14.31
CA GLY A 99 -15.39 -14.94 14.83
C GLY A 99 -16.62 -14.95 13.91
N ALA A 100 -16.55 -14.60 12.62
CA ALA A 100 -17.68 -14.81 11.70
C ALA A 100 -17.47 -16.05 10.82
N GLY A 101 -17.33 -17.22 11.46
CA GLY A 101 -16.99 -18.47 10.79
C GLY A 101 -17.42 -19.72 11.55
N SER A 102 -18.69 -19.82 11.96
CA SER A 102 -19.42 -21.11 12.01
C SER A 102 -20.89 -20.88 12.36
N LEU A 103 -21.76 -20.72 11.36
CA LEU A 103 -23.14 -21.22 11.45
C LEU A 103 -23.61 -21.55 10.02
N SER A 104 -23.26 -22.75 9.56
CA SER A 104 -23.95 -23.42 8.47
C SER A 104 -24.59 -24.70 9.01
N HIS A 105 -25.90 -24.78 8.76
CA HIS A 105 -26.82 -25.92 8.81
C HIS A 105 -27.73 -26.07 10.04
#